data_AF-A0A9R1CU95-F1
#
_entry.id   AF-A0A9R1CU95-F1
#
_cell.length_a   1.000
_cell.length_b   1.000
_cell.length_c   1.000
_cell.angle_alpha   90.00
_cell.angle_beta   90.00
_cell.angle_gamma   90.00
#
_symmetry.space_group_name_H-M   'P 1'
#
loop_
_entity.id
_entity.type
_entity.pdbx_description
1 polymer ?
#
loop_
_entity_poly.entity_id
_entity_poly.type
_entity_poly.pdbx_seq_one_letter_code
_entity_poly.pdbx_strand_id
1 'polypeptide(L)'
;MIPTDTFWSRDILREERSKGLEFRSVGNPDMPVPNAVAALPGMDCVTTKMTRRKIEDNDTASIEDLLETSLEMGVELRGCRMTIHLMDYDGDYFYDGVTTGVGAATALQDMADADARLPV
;
A
#
# COMPACT_ATOMS: atom_id res chain seq x y z
N MET A 1 -8.63 -3.01 -13.11
CA MET A 1 -8.00 -3.85 -12.07
C MET A 1 -6.67 -3.23 -11.71
N ILE A 2 -6.58 -2.59 -10.54
CA ILE A 2 -5.30 -2.08 -10.02
C ILE A 2 -4.69 -3.23 -9.23
N PRO A 3 -3.62 -3.88 -9.72
CA PRO A 3 -2.93 -4.87 -8.92
C PRO A 3 -2.22 -4.14 -7.76
N THR A 4 -2.89 -4.03 -6.62
CA THR A 4 -2.23 -3.57 -5.40
C THR A 4 -1.12 -4.55 -5.06
N ASP A 5 0.09 -4.02 -5.17
CA ASP A 5 1.36 -4.70 -5.39
C ASP A 5 1.68 -5.87 -4.46
N THR A 6 2.38 -6.81 -5.09
CA THR A 6 2.97 -7.98 -4.48
C THR A 6 4.00 -7.49 -3.45
N PHE A 7 3.88 -7.96 -2.20
CA PHE A 7 4.81 -7.68 -1.10
C PHE A 7 4.70 -6.33 -0.35
N TRP A 8 4.92 -5.19 -1.00
CA TRP A 8 5.27 -3.94 -0.29
C TRP A 8 4.09 -2.98 -0.04
N SER A 9 3.06 -2.97 -0.88
CA SER A 9 1.87 -2.11 -0.69
C SER A 9 0.79 -2.76 0.17
N ARG A 10 1.05 -3.96 0.72
CA ARG A 10 0.06 -4.75 1.46
C ARG A 10 -0.31 -4.19 2.82
N ASP A 11 0.56 -3.36 3.42
CA ASP A 11 0.27 -2.65 4.66
C ASP A 11 -0.86 -1.62 4.50
N ILE A 12 -1.13 -1.18 3.26
CA ILE A 12 -2.19 -0.23 2.93
C ILE A 12 -3.58 -0.89 3.06
N LEU A 13 -3.71 -2.16 2.66
CA LEU A 13 -4.97 -2.89 2.68
C LEU A 13 -5.36 -3.42 4.07
N ARG A 14 -4.59 -3.07 5.10
CA ARG A 14 -4.67 -3.65 6.43
C ARG A 14 -5.16 -2.61 7.41
N GLU A 15 -6.30 -2.87 8.01
CA GLU A 15 -7.02 -1.87 8.80
C GLU A 15 -6.21 -1.35 10.00
N GLU A 16 -5.40 -2.22 10.63
CA GLU A 16 -4.55 -1.81 11.75
C GLU A 16 -3.33 -0.97 11.33
N ARG A 17 -2.90 -1.04 10.07
CA ARG A 17 -1.58 -0.54 9.63
C ARG A 17 -1.61 0.48 8.51
N SER A 18 -2.75 0.66 7.86
CA SER A 18 -3.09 1.85 7.07
C SER A 18 -2.90 3.14 7.88
N LYS A 19 -3.32 3.13 9.16
CA LYS A 19 -3.16 4.25 10.13
C LYS A 19 -1.71 4.50 10.56
N GLY A 20 -0.86 3.48 10.38
CA GLY A 20 0.53 3.43 10.85
C GLY A 20 1.57 3.46 9.73
N LEU A 21 1.21 3.88 8.51
CA LEU A 21 2.14 3.90 7.39
C LEU A 21 3.31 4.86 7.68
N GLU A 22 4.50 4.30 7.76
CA GLU A 22 5.75 5.03 7.95
C GLU A 22 6.44 5.24 6.61
N PHE A 23 6.79 6.50 6.35
CA PHE A 23 7.60 6.87 5.21
C PHE A 23 9.07 6.61 5.54
N ARG A 24 9.66 5.64 4.84
CA ARG A 24 11.06 5.26 5.03
C ARG A 24 11.95 6.40 4.57
N SER A 25 12.86 6.84 5.44
CA SER A 25 13.84 7.88 5.17
C SER A 25 15.08 7.29 4.52
N VAL A 26 15.48 6.08 4.94
CA VAL A 26 16.65 5.36 4.40
C VAL A 26 16.37 4.82 3.01
N GLY A 27 17.23 5.18 2.05
CA GLY A 27 17.14 4.68 0.68
C GLY A 27 16.01 5.31 -0.13
N ASN A 28 15.40 6.39 0.36
CA ASN A 28 14.33 7.09 -0.33
C ASN A 28 14.90 8.23 -1.21
N PRO A 29 14.78 8.12 -2.54
CA PRO A 29 15.33 9.12 -3.47
C PRO A 29 14.62 10.49 -3.37
N ASP A 30 13.38 10.53 -2.87
CA ASP A 30 12.60 11.76 -2.72
C ASP A 30 12.98 12.56 -1.47
N MET A 31 13.81 12.00 -0.60
CA MET A 31 14.34 12.66 0.59
C MET A 31 15.77 13.14 0.33
N PRO A 32 16.04 14.47 0.29
CA PRO A 32 17.38 15.01 0.07
C PRO A 32 18.30 14.88 1.31
N VAL A 33 18.09 13.86 2.14
CA VAL A 33 18.93 13.54 3.29
C VAL A 33 19.92 12.44 2.90
N PRO A 34 21.23 12.64 3.15
CA PRO A 34 22.21 11.59 2.92
C PRO A 34 21.83 10.30 3.65
N ASN A 35 21.99 9.14 3.01
CA ASN A 35 21.60 7.83 3.57
C ASN A 35 22.19 7.56 4.98
N ALA A 36 23.37 8.10 5.27
CA ALA A 36 24.00 7.99 6.59
C ALA A 36 23.21 8.74 7.69
N VAL A 37 22.62 9.89 7.33
CA VAL A 37 21.73 10.65 8.21
C VAL A 37 20.35 9.99 8.21
N ALA A 38 19.88 9.54 7.05
CA ALA A 38 18.65 8.75 6.87
C ALA A 38 18.52 7.58 7.85
N ALA A 39 19.64 6.93 8.16
CA ALA A 39 19.72 5.74 9.02
C ALA A 39 19.72 6.04 10.51
N LEU A 40 19.65 7.31 10.92
CA LEU A 40 19.54 7.66 12.33
C LEU A 40 18.22 7.16 12.93
N PRO A 41 18.26 6.52 14.12
CA PRO A 41 17.07 5.96 14.73
C PRO A 41 16.04 7.06 15.02
N GLY A 42 14.83 6.88 14.49
CA GLY A 42 13.70 7.80 14.66
C GLY A 42 13.50 8.82 13.53
N MET A 43 14.38 8.87 12.52
CA MET A 43 14.14 9.76 11.38
C MET A 43 12.93 9.34 10.53
N ASP A 44 12.62 8.06 10.45
CA ASP A 44 11.41 7.57 9.79
C ASP A 44 10.14 8.14 10.41
N CYS A 45 10.09 8.25 11.74
CA CYS A 45 8.96 8.89 12.43
C CYS A 45 8.86 10.39 12.13
N VAL A 46 9.99 11.09 12.07
CA VAL A 46 10.04 12.53 11.74
C VAL A 46 9.58 12.77 10.31
N THR A 47 10.13 12.00 9.36
CA THR A 47 9.77 12.08 7.95
C THR A 47 8.29 11.77 7.75
N THR A 48 7.78 10.72 8.39
CA THR A 48 6.35 10.36 8.36
C THR A 48 5.47 11.50 8.84
N LYS A 49 5.82 12.16 9.95
CA LYS A 49 5.08 13.32 10.47
C LYS A 49 5.13 14.51 9.51
N MET A 50 6.27 14.75 8.86
CA MET A 50 6.38 15.81 7.86
C MET A 50 5.53 15.53 6.62
N THR A 51 5.53 14.29 6.13
CA THR A 51 4.71 13.89 4.98
C THR A 51 3.23 13.99 5.30
N ARG A 52 2.78 13.54 6.48
CA ARG A 52 1.37 13.68 6.91
C ARG A 52 0.94 15.14 7.00
N ARG A 53 1.75 16.01 7.61
CA ARG A 53 1.48 17.45 7.65
C ARG A 53 1.38 18.06 6.26
N LYS A 54 2.26 17.67 5.32
CA LYS A 54 2.16 18.14 3.94
C LYS A 54 0.88 17.67 3.25
N ILE A 55 0.41 16.45 3.52
CA ILE A 55 -0.86 15.96 2.97
C ILE A 55 -2.02 16.81 3.52
N GLU A 56 -2.03 17.10 4.82
CA GLU A 56 -3.00 17.98 5.48
C GLU A 56 -2.94 19.42 4.93
N ASP A 57 -1.74 19.99 4.79
CA ASP A 57 -1.52 21.37 4.30
C ASP A 57 -1.91 21.56 2.83
N ASN A 58 -1.94 20.49 2.03
CA ASN A 58 -2.31 20.52 0.61
C ASN A 58 -3.76 20.07 0.36
N ASP A 59 -4.59 19.96 1.41
CA ASP A 59 -5.99 19.51 1.33
C ASP A 59 -6.16 18.22 0.49
N THR A 60 -5.17 17.33 0.57
CA THR A 60 -5.16 16.09 -0.19
C THR A 60 -5.80 14.98 0.63
N ALA A 61 -6.64 14.17 -0.01
CA ALA A 61 -7.30 13.02 0.63
C ALA A 61 -6.26 12.10 1.29
N SER A 62 -6.59 11.62 2.49
CA SER A 62 -5.73 10.67 3.18
C SER A 62 -5.73 9.32 2.46
N ILE A 63 -4.77 8.45 2.79
CA ILE A 63 -4.72 7.10 2.21
C ILE A 63 -6.00 6.31 2.55
N GLU A 64 -6.56 6.52 3.75
CA GLU A 64 -7.81 5.89 4.18
C GLU A 64 -9.00 6.36 3.33
N ASP A 65 -9.12 7.66 3.11
CA ASP A 65 -10.19 8.23 2.27
C ASP A 65 -10.10 7.73 0.83
N LEU A 66 -8.88 7.63 0.29
CA LEU A 66 -8.65 7.11 -1.07
C LEU A 66 -9.01 5.63 -1.19
N LEU A 67 -8.75 4.83 -0.14
CA LEU A 67 -9.12 3.41 -0.10
C LEU A 67 -10.63 3.24 0.00
N GLU A 68 -11.29 3.95 0.91
CA GLU A 68 -12.74 3.91 1.08
C GLU A 68 -13.43 4.35 -0.20
N THR A 69 -13.02 5.48 -0.79
CA THR A 69 -13.55 5.95 -2.08
C THR A 69 -13.34 4.91 -3.17
N SER A 70 -12.19 4.21 -3.20
CA SER A 70 -11.93 3.16 -4.19
C SER A 70 -12.87 1.96 -4.01
N LEU A 71 -13.13 1.55 -2.78
CA LEU A 71 -14.07 0.47 -2.46
C LEU A 71 -15.51 0.87 -2.83
N GLU A 72 -15.93 2.09 -2.52
CA GLU A 72 -17.24 2.64 -2.89
C GLU A 72 -17.44 2.74 -4.41
N MET A 73 -16.38 3.09 -5.15
CA MET A 73 -16.38 3.11 -6.61
C MET A 73 -16.40 1.71 -7.24
N GLY A 74 -16.40 0.64 -6.43
CA GLY A 74 -16.44 -0.74 -6.90
C GLY A 74 -15.11 -1.24 -7.47
N VAL A 75 -13.99 -0.64 -7.06
CA VAL A 75 -12.66 -1.13 -7.45
C VAL A 75 -12.39 -2.44 -6.70
N GLU A 76 -12.17 -3.51 -7.45
CA GLU A 76 -11.83 -4.80 -6.86
C GLU A 76 -10.36 -4.83 -6.40
N LEU A 77 -10.15 -4.70 -5.09
CA LEU A 77 -8.86 -4.83 -4.43
C LEU A 77 -8.60 -6.30 -4.07
N ARG A 78 -7.41 -6.82 -4.39
CA ARG A 78 -7.12 -8.26 -4.29
C ARG A 78 -5.84 -8.56 -3.51
N GLY A 79 -5.93 -9.51 -2.58
CA GLY A 79 -4.78 -10.04 -1.83
C GLY A 79 -4.19 -11.31 -2.47
N CYS A 80 -2.90 -11.28 -2.82
CA CYS A 80 -2.20 -12.45 -3.37
C CYS A 80 -2.07 -13.58 -2.33
N ARG A 81 -2.59 -14.77 -2.66
CA ARG A 81 -2.57 -15.96 -1.80
C ARG A 81 -1.17 -16.34 -1.32
N MET A 82 -0.20 -16.36 -2.25
CA MET A 82 1.18 -16.75 -1.90
C MET A 82 1.80 -15.82 -0.88
N THR A 83 1.49 -14.52 -0.96
CA THR A 83 2.03 -13.55 -0.02
C THR A 83 1.33 -13.59 1.33
N ILE A 84 0.03 -13.92 1.38
CA ILE A 84 -0.68 -14.19 2.65
C ILE A 84 -0.01 -15.36 3.37
N HIS A 85 0.25 -16.47 2.67
CA HIS A 85 0.90 -17.64 3.26
C HIS A 85 2.36 -17.39 3.66
N LEU A 86 3.14 -16.69 2.82
CA LEU A 86 4.57 -16.46 3.11
C LEU A 86 4.78 -15.58 4.36
N MET A 87 3.84 -14.68 4.64
CA MET A 87 3.92 -13.73 5.76
C MET A 87 3.07 -14.14 6.97
N ASP A 88 2.44 -15.31 6.91
CA ASP A 88 1.60 -15.88 7.98
C ASP A 88 0.49 -14.92 8.45
N TYR A 89 -0.27 -14.37 7.50
CA TYR A 89 -1.39 -13.47 7.79
C TYR A 89 -2.73 -14.22 7.84
N ASP A 90 -3.57 -13.86 8.82
CA ASP A 90 -4.95 -14.32 8.89
C ASP A 90 -5.83 -13.65 7.81
N GLY A 91 -6.78 -14.40 7.26
CA GLY A 91 -7.64 -13.97 6.15
C GLY A 91 -8.54 -12.77 6.48
N ASP A 92 -8.81 -12.53 7.77
CA ASP A 92 -9.72 -11.52 8.29
C ASP A 92 -9.02 -10.17 8.58
N TYR A 93 -7.79 -10.00 8.09
CA TYR A 93 -6.92 -8.86 8.41
C TYR A 93 -7.02 -7.70 7.38
N PHE A 94 -7.90 -7.82 6.38
CA PHE A 94 -8.09 -6.87 5.30
C PHE A 94 -9.43 -6.13 5.43
N TYR A 95 -9.53 -4.94 4.83
CA TYR A 95 -10.78 -4.18 4.77
C TYR A 95 -11.93 -4.98 4.13
N ASP A 96 -13.16 -4.76 4.62
CA ASP A 96 -14.38 -5.29 4.03
C ASP A 96 -14.49 -4.86 2.55
N GLY A 97 -14.51 -5.84 1.64
CA GLY A 97 -14.50 -5.63 0.19
C GLY A 97 -13.20 -6.04 -0.51
N VAL A 98 -12.16 -6.42 0.22
CA VAL A 98 -10.93 -6.98 -0.35
C VAL A 98 -11.10 -8.47 -0.63
N THR A 99 -10.92 -8.88 -1.89
CA THR A 99 -10.93 -10.30 -2.26
C THR A 99 -9.58 -10.93 -1.94
N THR A 100 -9.53 -11.80 -0.93
CA THR A 100 -8.30 -12.47 -0.50
C THR A 100 -8.10 -13.81 -1.21
N GLY A 101 -6.84 -14.26 -1.28
CA GLY A 101 -6.53 -15.60 -1.78
C GLY A 101 -6.51 -15.75 -3.30
N VAL A 102 -6.29 -14.66 -4.05
CA VAL A 102 -6.14 -14.74 -5.51
C VAL A 102 -4.76 -15.31 -5.85
N GLY A 103 -4.75 -16.35 -6.68
CA GLY A 103 -3.52 -16.98 -7.17
C GLY A 103 -2.89 -16.18 -8.32
N ALA A 104 -1.58 -16.34 -8.52
CA ALA A 104 -0.86 -15.67 -9.61
C ALA A 104 -1.46 -16.00 -10.99
N ALA A 105 -1.91 -17.23 -11.21
CA ALA A 105 -2.54 -17.64 -12.48
C ALA A 105 -3.82 -16.86 -12.78
N THR A 106 -4.71 -16.71 -11.78
CA THR A 106 -5.95 -15.94 -11.91
C THR A 106 -5.65 -14.46 -12.15
N ALA A 107 -4.72 -13.88 -11.37
CA ALA A 107 -4.32 -12.50 -11.57
C ALA A 107 -3.76 -12.24 -12.97
N LEU A 108 -2.96 -13.17 -13.51
CA LEU A 108 -2.39 -13.07 -14.85
C LEU A 108 -3.45 -13.23 -15.96
N GLN A 109 -4.48 -14.06 -15.75
CA GLN A 109 -5.59 -14.20 -16.69
C GLN A 109 -6.41 -12.91 -16.77
N ASP A 110 -6.77 -12.34 -15.61
CA ASP A 110 -7.53 -11.09 -15.58
C ASP A 110 -6.69 -9.91 -16.12
N MET A 111 -5.38 -9.93 -15.89
CA MET A 111 -4.47 -8.99 -16.56
C MET A 111 -4.46 -9.20 -18.07
N ALA A 112 -4.46 -10.44 -18.57
CA ALA A 112 -4.46 -10.72 -20.00
C ALA A 112 -5.71 -10.18 -20.71
N ASP A 113 -6.85 -10.16 -20.03
CA ASP A 113 -8.12 -9.65 -20.55
C ASP A 113 -8.29 -8.13 -20.35
N ALA A 114 -7.44 -7.48 -19.54
CA ALA A 114 -7.53 -6.04 -19.28
C ALA A 114 -7.09 -5.18 -20.48
N ASP A 115 -7.87 -4.13 -20.78
CA ASP A 115 -7.60 -3.17 -21.86
C ASP A 115 -6.36 -2.29 -21.61
N ALA A 116 -6.08 -1.99 -20.33
CA ALA A 116 -4.96 -1.17 -19.91
C ALA A 116 -4.23 -1.80 -18.73
N ARG A 117 -2.90 -1.82 -18.80
CA ARG A 117 -2.00 -2.33 -17.76
C ARG A 117 -0.99 -1.23 -17.43
N LEU A 118 -0.86 -0.92 -16.15
CA LEU A 118 0.18 0.01 -15.68
C LEU A 118 1.48 -0.78 -15.51
N PRO A 119 2.61 -0.32 -16.09
CA PRO A 119 3.91 -0.90 -15.82
C PRO A 119 4.29 -0.62 -14.35
N VAL A 120 4.92 -1.61 -13.72
CA VAL A 120 5.53 -1.49 -12.38
C VAL A 120 6.89 -0.79 -12.45
#